data_AF-A0A0F8YTG3-F1
#
_entry.id   AF-A0A0F8YTG3-F1
#
_cell.length_a   1.000
_cell.length_b   1.000
_cell.length_c   1.000
_cell.angle_alpha   90.00
_cell.angle_beta   90.00
_cell.angle_gamma   90.00
#
_symmetry.space_group_name_H-M   'P 1'
#
loop_
_entity.id
_entity.type
_entity.pdbx_description
1 polymer ?
#
loop_
_entity_poly.entity_id
_entity_poly.type
_entity_poly.pdbx_seq_one_letter_code
_entity_poly.pdbx_strand_id
1 'polypeptide(L)'
;IFRTHLGDEVSKYTLGYLAFFTASDALTAFDKLGPTLGIEISRNGLIRLAGLLSKEKPVRLDYDTNVNTDLRKILDLGAPLVTSTPAYGPDELDLDKTGVNKNDRNHLWYGFKQFLATPAWAKTSNSEIEFKDIVKWLALKDGLDTYLKRVKQLLESSESNLLKRNKLPEKYHQIFQEIIFSTAWQESCFQQFKVKKGKITYLRSYNKTSVGMMQVNERVWRGIYNLKHLKWNIRYNTMAGVEIIDQYFQRYALKKLKIKDPIDGDTLAGVTYAMYNGGPRHFYQFLKRKEKGKYYLSDRLFFEKYRWVQNDQWTYIDNCLVGW
;
A
#
# COMPACT_ATOMS: atom_id res chain seq x y z
N ILE A 1 -29.46 -27.11 9.46
CA ILE A 1 -28.29 -26.20 9.34
C ILE A 1 -28.69 -24.85 8.71
N PHE A 2 -29.58 -24.80 7.71
CA PHE A 2 -29.99 -23.55 7.02
C PHE A 2 -30.82 -22.53 7.83
N ARG A 3 -31.35 -22.89 9.00
CA ARG A 3 -32.29 -22.03 9.74
C ARG A 3 -31.60 -21.14 10.79
N THR A 4 -30.33 -21.39 11.11
CA THR A 4 -29.63 -20.73 12.22
C THR A 4 -28.73 -19.57 11.79
N HIS A 5 -28.58 -19.31 10.48
CA HIS A 5 -27.69 -18.27 9.93
C HIS A 5 -28.41 -17.23 9.07
N LEU A 6 -29.72 -17.31 8.92
CA LEU A 6 -30.52 -16.33 8.21
C LEU A 6 -31.32 -15.57 9.27
N GLY A 7 -30.95 -14.31 9.52
CA GLY A 7 -31.74 -13.39 10.34
C GLY A 7 -33.16 -13.23 9.80
N ASP A 8 -34.05 -12.67 10.61
CA ASP A 8 -35.53 -12.75 10.54
C ASP A 8 -36.25 -12.25 9.26
N GLU A 9 -35.57 -12.02 8.13
CA GLU A 9 -36.19 -11.70 6.82
C GLU A 9 -36.17 -12.89 5.85
N VAL A 10 -37.01 -13.90 6.09
CA VAL A 10 -36.89 -15.22 5.42
C VAL A 10 -37.63 -15.35 4.06
N SER A 11 -38.50 -14.45 3.62
CA SER A 11 -39.45 -14.83 2.56
C SER A 11 -39.14 -14.45 1.10
N LYS A 12 -38.29 -13.46 0.80
CA LYS A 12 -38.15 -12.99 -0.61
C LYS A 12 -36.89 -13.40 -1.38
N TYR A 13 -35.82 -13.85 -0.70
CA TYR A 13 -34.52 -14.08 -1.37
C TYR A 13 -33.89 -15.46 -1.20
N THR A 14 -34.54 -16.35 -0.45
CA THR A 14 -34.05 -17.71 -0.17
C THR A 14 -33.81 -18.53 -1.44
N LEU A 15 -34.66 -18.37 -2.45
CA LEU A 15 -34.50 -19.03 -3.75
C LEU A 15 -33.26 -18.52 -4.51
N GLY A 16 -32.97 -17.22 -4.44
CA GLY A 16 -31.77 -16.63 -5.05
C GLY A 16 -30.48 -17.14 -4.42
N TYR A 17 -30.44 -17.25 -3.09
CA TYR A 17 -29.31 -17.86 -2.38
C TYR A 17 -29.14 -19.35 -2.72
N LEU A 18 -30.23 -20.13 -2.74
CA LEU A 18 -30.20 -21.55 -3.12
C LEU A 18 -29.69 -21.74 -4.55
N ALA A 19 -30.19 -20.94 -5.49
CA ALA A 19 -29.73 -20.94 -6.88
C ALA A 19 -28.25 -20.56 -6.98
N PHE A 20 -27.80 -19.55 -6.22
CA PHE A 20 -26.40 -19.13 -6.17
C PHE A 20 -25.48 -20.25 -5.67
N PHE A 21 -25.82 -20.91 -4.55
CA PHE A 21 -25.00 -21.99 -4.02
C PHE A 21 -24.96 -23.19 -4.97
N THR A 22 -26.11 -23.59 -5.52
CA THR A 22 -26.19 -24.71 -6.49
C THR A 22 -25.35 -24.42 -7.74
N ALA A 23 -25.43 -23.22 -8.29
CA ALA A 23 -24.63 -22.82 -9.45
C ALA A 23 -23.13 -22.71 -9.11
N SER A 24 -22.78 -22.25 -7.90
CA SER A 24 -21.39 -22.17 -7.44
C SER A 24 -20.75 -23.55 -7.21
N ASP A 25 -21.50 -24.51 -6.67
CA ASP A 25 -21.06 -25.89 -6.48
C ASP A 25 -20.84 -26.58 -7.83
N ALA A 26 -21.77 -26.40 -8.77
CA ALA A 26 -21.62 -26.89 -10.14
C ALA A 26 -20.37 -26.29 -10.80
N LEU A 27 -20.15 -24.98 -10.66
CA LEU A 27 -18.97 -24.29 -11.21
C LEU A 27 -17.67 -24.84 -10.62
N THR A 28 -17.64 -25.12 -9.32
CA THR A 28 -16.49 -25.71 -8.63
C THR A 28 -16.21 -27.14 -9.10
N ALA A 29 -17.25 -27.92 -9.38
CA ALA A 29 -17.11 -29.25 -9.95
C ALA A 29 -16.54 -29.19 -11.38
N PHE A 30 -17.01 -28.24 -12.20
CA PHE A 30 -16.48 -28.04 -13.56
C PHE A 30 -15.03 -27.53 -13.55
N ASP A 31 -14.67 -26.61 -12.66
CA ASP A 31 -13.29 -26.11 -12.52
C ASP A 31 -12.30 -27.24 -12.18
N LYS A 32 -12.73 -28.21 -11.35
CA LYS A 32 -11.94 -29.43 -11.05
C LYS A 32 -11.81 -30.39 -12.24
N LEU A 33 -12.79 -30.43 -13.15
CA LEU A 33 -12.77 -31.25 -14.37
C LEU A 33 -11.92 -30.61 -15.48
N GLY A 34 -11.63 -29.31 -15.37
CA GLY A 34 -10.52 -28.64 -16.03
C GLY A 34 -10.66 -28.39 -17.54
N PRO A 35 -9.54 -28.08 -18.24
CA PRO A 35 -9.49 -27.70 -19.66
C PRO A 35 -10.03 -28.77 -20.63
N THR A 36 -10.16 -30.01 -20.15
CA THR A 36 -10.65 -31.17 -20.89
C THR A 36 -12.04 -30.97 -21.48
N LEU A 37 -12.86 -30.09 -20.89
CA LEU A 37 -14.20 -29.75 -21.35
C LEU A 37 -14.29 -28.39 -22.07
N GLY A 38 -13.20 -27.61 -22.13
CA GLY A 38 -13.19 -26.29 -22.77
C GLY A 38 -14.13 -25.24 -22.13
N ILE A 39 -14.58 -25.46 -20.89
CA ILE A 39 -15.52 -24.56 -20.21
C ILE A 39 -14.75 -23.39 -19.60
N GLU A 40 -14.90 -22.20 -20.19
CA GLU A 40 -14.40 -20.95 -19.62
C GLU A 40 -15.49 -20.19 -18.85
N ILE A 41 -15.16 -19.74 -17.65
CA ILE A 41 -16.04 -18.91 -16.84
C ILE A 41 -16.09 -17.50 -17.43
N SER A 42 -17.15 -17.20 -18.19
CA SER A 42 -17.32 -15.88 -18.79
C SER A 42 -17.71 -14.79 -17.78
N ARG A 43 -17.32 -13.54 -18.06
CA ARG A 43 -17.76 -12.34 -17.31
C ARG A 43 -19.28 -12.28 -17.16
N ASN A 44 -20.01 -12.58 -18.24
CA ASN A 44 -21.48 -12.56 -18.23
C ASN A 44 -22.06 -13.66 -17.33
N GLY A 45 -21.41 -14.83 -17.27
CA GLY A 45 -21.77 -15.89 -16.32
C GLY A 45 -21.62 -15.44 -14.86
N LEU A 46 -20.53 -14.78 -14.53
CA LEU A 46 -20.31 -14.23 -13.18
C LEU A 46 -21.29 -13.10 -12.84
N ILE A 47 -21.62 -12.22 -13.79
CA ILE A 47 -22.64 -11.18 -13.60
C ILE A 47 -24.01 -11.82 -13.32
N ARG A 48 -24.38 -12.87 -14.06
CA ARG A 48 -25.64 -13.59 -13.85
C ARG A 48 -25.67 -14.28 -12.49
N LEU A 49 -24.57 -14.93 -12.10
CA LEU A 49 -24.43 -15.57 -10.80
C LEU A 49 -24.57 -14.56 -9.66
N ALA A 50 -23.88 -13.42 -9.75
CA ALA A 50 -24.05 -12.32 -8.80
C ALA A 50 -25.47 -11.74 -8.83
N GLY A 51 -26.11 -11.73 -10.00
CA GLY A 51 -27.51 -11.34 -10.19
C GLY A 51 -28.50 -12.15 -9.35
N LEU A 52 -28.19 -13.41 -9.07
CA LEU A 52 -29.00 -14.27 -8.18
C LEU A 52 -29.02 -13.77 -6.73
N LEU A 53 -28.00 -13.02 -6.33
CA LEU A 53 -27.88 -12.43 -5.00
C LEU A 53 -28.47 -11.02 -4.92
N SER A 54 -28.55 -10.31 -6.05
CA SER A 54 -29.06 -8.95 -6.08
C SER A 54 -30.59 -8.95 -6.10
N LYS A 55 -31.22 -8.56 -4.99
CA LYS A 55 -32.11 -7.38 -4.82
C LYS A 55 -33.00 -6.87 -5.98
N GLU A 56 -33.12 -7.53 -7.15
CA GLU A 56 -33.64 -7.00 -8.43
C GLU A 56 -32.85 -5.80 -8.99
N LYS A 57 -31.71 -5.46 -8.40
CA LYS A 57 -30.80 -4.42 -8.92
C LYS A 57 -29.87 -5.04 -9.96
N PRO A 58 -29.75 -4.46 -11.17
CA PRO A 58 -28.82 -4.97 -12.15
C PRO A 58 -27.39 -4.93 -11.58
N VAL A 59 -26.72 -6.09 -11.55
CA VAL A 59 -25.30 -6.16 -11.17
C VAL A 59 -24.48 -5.53 -12.28
N ARG A 60 -24.11 -4.26 -12.09
CA ARG A 60 -23.17 -3.55 -12.95
C ARG A 60 -21.77 -3.68 -12.39
N LEU A 61 -20.84 -4.15 -13.20
CA LEU A 61 -19.40 -4.14 -12.89
C LEU A 61 -18.80 -2.80 -13.33
N ASP A 62 -19.39 -1.70 -12.88
CA ASP A 62 -18.89 -0.36 -13.19
C ASP A 62 -17.50 -0.18 -12.57
N TYR A 63 -16.60 0.45 -13.32
CA TYR A 63 -15.26 0.71 -12.83
C TYR A 63 -15.31 1.91 -11.89
N ASP A 64 -15.42 1.64 -10.58
CA ASP A 64 -15.38 2.67 -9.55
C ASP A 64 -13.99 2.72 -8.86
N THR A 65 -13.55 3.94 -8.54
CA THR A 65 -12.32 4.25 -7.80
C THR A 65 -12.59 4.84 -6.41
N ASN A 66 -13.85 5.08 -6.07
CA ASN A 66 -14.25 5.58 -4.76
C ASN A 66 -13.98 4.55 -3.66
N VAL A 67 -13.65 5.04 -2.48
CA VAL A 67 -13.45 4.18 -1.32
C VAL A 67 -14.78 3.56 -0.90
N ASN A 68 -14.83 2.24 -0.87
CA ASN A 68 -15.97 1.45 -0.44
C ASN A 68 -15.78 1.04 1.03
N THR A 69 -16.64 1.58 1.89
CA THR A 69 -16.59 1.34 3.34
C THR A 69 -16.90 -0.11 3.71
N ASP A 70 -17.79 -0.77 2.98
CA ASP A 70 -18.16 -2.17 3.24
C ASP A 70 -16.99 -3.10 2.90
N LEU A 71 -16.28 -2.84 1.81
CA LEU A 71 -15.07 -3.60 1.45
C LEU A 71 -13.98 -3.45 2.52
N ARG A 72 -13.77 -2.23 3.04
CA ARG A 72 -12.85 -2.00 4.16
C ARG A 72 -13.28 -2.74 5.43
N LYS A 73 -14.58 -2.80 5.71
CA LYS A 73 -15.13 -3.54 6.86
C LYS A 73 -14.92 -5.05 6.71
N ILE A 74 -15.14 -5.62 5.52
CA ILE A 74 -14.87 -7.04 5.23
C ILE A 74 -13.39 -7.38 5.43
N LEU A 75 -12.50 -6.48 5.01
CA LEU A 75 -11.05 -6.60 5.23
C LEU A 75 -10.61 -6.17 6.63
N ASP A 76 -11.52 -5.71 7.50
CA ASP A 76 -11.24 -5.25 8.87
C ASP A 76 -10.15 -4.17 8.93
N LEU A 77 -10.18 -3.26 7.96
CA LEU A 77 -9.29 -2.09 7.89
C LEU A 77 -9.89 -0.90 8.67
N GLY A 78 -11.10 -1.06 9.20
CA GLY A 78 -11.85 -0.01 9.89
C GLY A 78 -12.30 1.11 8.96
N ALA A 79 -12.50 2.30 9.54
CA ALA A 79 -12.91 3.49 8.80
C ALA A 79 -11.91 3.84 7.68
N PRO A 80 -12.34 4.52 6.61
CA PRO A 80 -11.45 5.11 5.63
C PRO A 80 -10.37 5.98 6.29
N LEU A 81 -9.15 5.92 5.76
CA LEU A 81 -8.09 6.84 6.14
C LEU A 81 -8.51 8.29 5.87
N VAL A 82 -8.17 9.19 6.79
CA VAL A 82 -8.46 10.62 6.65
C VAL A 82 -7.76 11.16 5.41
N THR A 83 -8.53 11.74 4.50
CA THR A 83 -8.02 12.45 3.33
C THR A 83 -7.63 13.87 3.72
N SER A 84 -6.41 14.27 3.39
CA SER A 84 -5.91 15.63 3.57
C SER A 84 -5.16 16.06 2.32
N THR A 85 -4.96 17.37 2.20
CA THR A 85 -4.00 17.90 1.25
C THR A 85 -2.60 17.27 1.47
N PRO A 86 -1.80 17.13 0.41
CA PRO A 86 -2.11 17.45 -0.98
C PRO A 86 -2.85 16.32 -1.72
N ALA A 87 -3.84 16.68 -2.54
CA ALA A 87 -4.62 15.74 -3.36
C ALA A 87 -4.69 16.21 -4.81
N TYR A 88 -3.50 16.39 -5.41
CA TYR A 88 -3.37 16.99 -6.73
C TYR A 88 -4.00 16.11 -7.83
N GLY A 89 -4.70 16.75 -8.77
CA GLY A 89 -5.41 16.08 -9.85
C GLY A 89 -4.48 15.61 -10.98
N PRO A 90 -3.65 16.50 -11.54
CA PRO A 90 -2.68 16.13 -12.58
C PRO A 90 -1.58 15.20 -12.08
N ASP A 91 -0.94 14.50 -13.01
CA ASP A 91 0.14 13.54 -12.70
C ASP A 91 1.52 14.21 -12.55
N GLU A 92 1.66 15.47 -12.97
CA GLU A 92 2.91 16.23 -12.89
C GLU A 92 2.64 17.67 -12.45
N LEU A 93 3.59 18.25 -11.71
CA LEU A 93 3.56 19.63 -11.27
C LEU A 93 4.79 20.37 -11.83
N ASP A 94 4.55 21.43 -12.61
CA ASP A 94 5.61 22.23 -13.23
C ASP A 94 6.41 22.98 -12.14
N LEU A 95 7.73 22.76 -12.04
CA LEU A 95 8.60 23.54 -11.14
C LEU A 95 8.73 25.00 -11.59
N ASP A 96 8.48 25.30 -12.86
CA ASP A 96 8.66 26.65 -13.41
C ASP A 96 7.49 27.60 -13.08
N LYS A 97 6.27 27.06 -12.97
CA LYS A 97 5.06 27.85 -12.66
C LYS A 97 5.00 28.31 -11.20
N THR A 98 6.02 27.98 -10.41
CA THR A 98 6.10 28.27 -8.98
C THR A 98 6.93 29.52 -8.70
N GLY A 99 7.18 30.35 -9.72
CA GLY A 99 8.01 31.57 -9.60
C GLY A 99 9.51 31.29 -9.48
N VAL A 100 9.96 30.10 -9.91
CA VAL A 100 11.37 29.69 -9.86
C VAL A 100 12.07 30.17 -11.13
N ASN A 101 13.11 30.98 -10.95
CA ASN A 101 13.83 31.63 -12.05
C ASN A 101 14.70 30.63 -12.82
N LYS A 102 14.45 30.49 -14.13
CA LYS A 102 15.10 29.51 -15.04
C LYS A 102 16.59 29.73 -15.28
N ASN A 103 17.15 30.87 -14.87
CA ASN A 103 18.53 31.24 -15.17
C ASN A 103 19.57 30.76 -14.14
N ASP A 104 19.17 30.14 -13.03
CA ASP A 104 20.12 29.59 -12.06
C ASP A 104 20.42 28.12 -12.38
N ARG A 105 21.52 27.88 -13.11
CA ARG A 105 21.96 26.54 -13.55
C ARG A 105 22.53 25.67 -12.42
N ASN A 106 22.35 26.07 -11.17
CA ASN A 106 22.81 25.30 -10.01
C ASN A 106 21.60 24.79 -9.23
N HIS A 107 21.21 23.55 -9.53
CA HIS A 107 20.12 22.78 -8.91
C HIS A 107 20.27 22.52 -7.38
N LEU A 108 21.25 23.14 -6.72
CA LEU A 108 21.73 22.77 -5.38
C LEU A 108 21.40 23.79 -4.27
N TRP A 109 20.89 25.01 -4.58
CA TRP A 109 20.69 26.05 -3.54
C TRP A 109 19.22 26.38 -3.22
N TYR A 110 18.24 25.72 -3.84
CA TYR A 110 16.83 26.14 -3.70
C TYR A 110 16.15 25.73 -2.39
N GLY A 111 16.68 24.73 -1.66
CA GLY A 111 16.16 24.34 -0.35
C GLY A 111 16.46 25.35 0.77
N PHE A 112 17.45 26.24 0.59
CA PHE A 112 17.94 27.13 1.65
C PHE A 112 17.33 28.55 1.64
N LYS A 113 16.94 29.10 0.48
CA LYS A 113 16.41 30.49 0.44
C LYS A 113 15.01 30.65 1.01
N GLN A 114 14.19 29.60 1.06
CA GLN A 114 12.85 29.68 1.68
C GLN A 114 12.88 29.67 3.21
N PHE A 115 14.03 29.39 3.84
CA PHE A 115 14.21 29.46 5.29
C PHE A 115 14.58 30.87 5.79
N LEU A 116 14.99 31.79 4.90
CA LEU A 116 15.54 33.11 5.25
C LEU A 116 14.66 34.30 4.82
N ALA A 117 13.53 34.06 4.16
CA ALA A 117 12.61 35.12 3.76
C ALA A 117 11.21 34.85 4.34
N THR A 118 10.80 35.68 5.29
CA THR A 118 9.42 35.77 5.76
C THR A 118 8.55 36.34 4.63
N PRO A 119 7.56 35.59 4.10
CA PRO A 119 6.67 36.14 3.10
C PRO A 119 5.66 37.07 3.77
N ALA A 120 5.33 38.18 3.11
CA ALA A 120 4.22 39.03 3.49
C ALA A 120 2.90 38.27 3.30
N TRP A 121 2.02 38.32 4.31
CA TRP A 121 0.81 37.51 4.38
C TRP A 121 -0.28 38.05 3.45
N ALA A 122 -0.33 37.54 2.22
CA ALA A 122 -1.57 37.43 1.46
C ALA A 122 -2.19 36.05 1.75
N LYS A 123 -3.54 35.94 1.74
CA LYS A 123 -4.27 34.69 1.98
C LYS A 123 -3.72 33.57 1.10
N THR A 124 -2.88 32.71 1.67
CA THR A 124 -2.16 31.66 0.95
C THR A 124 -3.17 30.76 0.24
N SER A 125 -3.04 30.65 -1.07
CA SER A 125 -3.91 29.75 -1.85
C SER A 125 -3.66 28.30 -1.44
N ASN A 126 -4.68 27.45 -1.44
CA ASN A 126 -4.54 26.02 -1.11
C ASN A 126 -3.46 25.34 -1.97
N SER A 127 -3.29 25.77 -3.23
CA SER A 127 -2.24 25.27 -4.13
C SER A 127 -0.81 25.56 -3.67
N GLU A 128 -0.58 26.69 -3.00
CA GLU A 128 0.75 27.05 -2.50
C GLU A 128 1.10 26.25 -1.24
N ILE A 129 0.12 25.98 -0.38
CA ILE A 129 0.26 25.10 0.79
C ILE A 129 0.57 23.68 0.33
N GLU A 130 -0.21 23.14 -0.62
CA GLU A 130 0.02 21.82 -1.20
C GLU A 130 1.41 21.67 -1.82
N PHE A 131 1.88 22.70 -2.52
CA PHE A 131 3.19 22.71 -3.13
C PHE A 131 4.33 22.66 -2.11
N LYS A 132 4.31 23.55 -1.10
CA LYS A 132 5.31 23.54 0.00
C LYS A 132 5.32 22.18 0.71
N ASP A 133 4.14 21.60 0.87
CA ASP A 133 3.97 20.27 1.45
C ASP A 133 4.53 19.14 0.59
N ILE A 134 4.55 19.25 -0.74
CA ILE A 134 5.17 18.24 -1.63
C ILE A 134 6.70 18.41 -1.65
N VAL A 135 7.18 19.65 -1.79
CA VAL A 135 8.61 19.97 -1.94
C VAL A 135 9.41 19.53 -0.72
N LYS A 136 8.85 19.64 0.49
CA LYS A 136 9.52 19.19 1.73
C LYS A 136 9.81 17.67 1.77
N TRP A 137 9.19 16.89 0.88
CA TRP A 137 9.37 15.45 0.76
C TRP A 137 10.19 15.03 -0.47
N LEU A 138 10.83 15.98 -1.15
CA LEU A 138 11.85 15.65 -2.15
C LEU A 138 13.15 15.26 -1.44
N ALA A 139 13.69 14.10 -1.80
CA ALA A 139 15.01 13.67 -1.36
C ALA A 139 16.07 14.45 -2.16
N LEU A 140 16.65 15.48 -1.54
CA LEU A 140 17.78 16.22 -2.10
C LEU A 140 19.08 15.62 -1.56
N LYS A 141 20.14 15.62 -2.38
CA LYS A 141 21.47 15.11 -1.97
C LYS A 141 21.98 15.84 -0.73
N ASP A 142 21.81 17.15 -0.71
CA ASP A 142 22.12 17.98 0.46
C ASP A 142 20.97 17.87 1.47
N GLY A 143 21.28 17.49 2.71
CA GLY A 143 20.29 17.40 3.80
C GLY A 143 19.57 16.05 3.92
N LEU A 144 20.17 14.97 3.41
CA LEU A 144 19.61 13.63 3.49
C LEU A 144 19.30 13.19 4.93
N ASP A 145 20.15 13.52 5.91
CA ASP A 145 19.89 13.21 7.32
C ASP A 145 18.60 13.84 7.82
N THR A 146 18.35 15.10 7.43
CA THR A 146 17.12 15.82 7.80
C THR A 146 15.90 15.20 7.12
N TYR A 147 16.05 14.79 5.85
CA TYR A 147 15.01 14.08 5.11
C TYR A 147 14.68 12.74 5.78
N LEU A 148 15.69 11.91 6.05
CA LEU A 148 15.54 10.62 6.71
C LEU A 148 14.87 10.75 8.07
N LYS A 149 15.32 11.69 8.91
CA LYS A 149 14.68 11.94 10.21
C LYS A 149 13.19 12.20 10.08
N ARG A 150 12.78 13.00 9.09
CA ARG A 150 11.37 13.32 8.82
C ARG A 150 10.57 12.10 8.36
N VAL A 151 11.15 11.26 7.51
CA VAL A 151 10.54 10.01 7.05
C VAL A 151 10.39 9.01 8.19
N LYS A 152 11.44 8.81 9.00
CA LYS A 152 11.38 7.89 10.16
C LYS A 152 10.25 8.28 11.11
N GLN A 153 10.16 9.57 11.46
CA GLN A 153 9.05 10.12 12.26
C GLN A 153 7.68 9.88 11.61
N LEU A 154 7.58 9.98 10.28
CA LEU A 154 6.34 9.69 9.56
C LEU A 154 5.95 8.21 9.69
N LEU A 155 6.89 7.29 9.51
CA LEU A 155 6.68 5.84 9.64
C LEU A 155 6.28 5.48 11.08
N GLU A 156 7.02 5.96 12.08
CA GLU A 156 6.73 5.78 13.52
C GLU A 156 5.34 6.31 13.88
N SER A 157 4.98 7.50 13.39
CA SER A 157 3.65 8.08 13.64
C SER A 157 2.54 7.26 12.98
N SER A 158 2.80 6.67 11.81
CA SER A 158 1.81 5.86 11.09
C SER A 158 1.58 4.53 11.78
N GLU A 159 2.66 3.89 12.24
CA GLU A 159 2.61 2.69 13.08
C GLU A 159 1.89 2.98 14.40
N SER A 160 2.31 4.01 15.14
CA SER A 160 1.71 4.37 16.43
C SER A 160 0.20 4.61 16.31
N ASN A 161 -0.24 5.27 15.25
CA ASN A 161 -1.66 5.51 14.98
C ASN A 161 -2.41 4.22 14.63
N LEU A 162 -1.78 3.27 13.95
CA LEU A 162 -2.34 1.93 13.72
C LEU A 162 -2.44 1.16 15.05
N LEU A 163 -1.38 1.12 15.85
CA LEU A 163 -1.34 0.35 17.10
C LEU A 163 -2.38 0.85 18.13
N LYS A 164 -2.70 2.16 18.16
CA LYS A 164 -3.77 2.70 19.02
C LYS A 164 -5.15 2.10 18.78
N ARG A 165 -5.43 1.63 17.56
CA ARG A 165 -6.73 1.02 17.17
C ARG A 165 -6.64 -0.49 16.99
N ASN A 166 -5.43 -1.05 17.06
CA ASN A 166 -5.17 -2.45 16.78
C ASN A 166 -4.82 -3.20 18.07
N LYS A 167 -4.98 -4.51 18.08
CA LYS A 167 -4.72 -5.38 19.23
C LYS A 167 -3.39 -6.15 19.08
N LEU A 168 -2.42 -5.61 18.34
CA LEU A 168 -1.13 -6.27 18.16
C LEU A 168 -0.41 -6.34 19.53
N PRO A 169 -0.05 -7.55 20.02
CA PRO A 169 0.69 -7.67 21.28
C PRO A 169 2.05 -6.96 21.24
N GLU A 170 2.43 -6.32 22.35
CA GLU A 170 3.67 -5.54 22.48
C GLU A 170 4.94 -6.30 22.06
N LYS A 171 4.98 -7.61 22.32
CA LYS A 171 6.10 -8.46 21.92
C LYS A 171 6.39 -8.49 20.41
N TYR A 172 5.44 -8.04 19.58
CA TYR A 172 5.60 -7.95 18.14
C TYR A 172 5.83 -6.52 17.62
N HIS A 173 5.76 -5.49 18.47
CA HIS A 173 5.85 -4.10 18.02
C HIS A 173 7.19 -3.80 17.37
N GLN A 174 8.30 -4.22 18.01
CA GLN A 174 9.63 -3.99 17.46
C GLN A 174 9.80 -4.61 16.06
N ILE A 175 9.50 -5.91 15.90
CA ILE A 175 9.64 -6.57 14.60
C ILE A 175 8.69 -5.98 13.55
N PHE A 176 7.49 -5.57 13.96
CA PHE A 176 6.53 -4.93 13.07
C PHE A 176 7.06 -3.59 12.55
N GLN A 177 7.64 -2.77 13.44
CA GLN A 177 8.33 -1.53 13.08
C GLN A 177 9.49 -1.81 12.10
N GLU A 178 10.36 -2.77 12.42
CA GLU A 178 11.48 -3.12 11.56
C GLU A 178 11.02 -3.52 10.15
N ILE A 179 9.92 -4.29 10.03
CA ILE A 179 9.32 -4.67 8.74
C ILE A 179 8.79 -3.44 7.99
N ILE A 180 8.12 -2.51 8.67
CA ILE A 180 7.58 -1.28 8.05
C ILE A 180 8.72 -0.47 7.42
N PHE A 181 9.79 -0.23 8.18
CA PHE A 181 10.93 0.56 7.72
C PHE A 181 11.66 -0.13 6.57
N SER A 182 11.89 -1.44 6.71
CA SER A 182 12.58 -2.23 5.68
C SER A 182 11.78 -2.31 4.38
N THR A 183 10.45 -2.36 4.49
CA THR A 183 9.56 -2.34 3.33
C THR A 183 9.61 -0.99 2.62
N ALA A 184 9.50 0.13 3.35
CA ALA A 184 9.61 1.47 2.76
C ALA A 184 10.98 1.72 2.09
N TRP A 185 12.05 1.20 2.70
CA TRP A 185 13.38 1.23 2.10
C TRP A 185 13.41 0.39 0.81
N GLN A 186 12.94 -0.86 0.87
CA GLN A 186 12.97 -1.80 -0.25
C GLN A 186 12.14 -1.32 -1.44
N GLU A 187 10.97 -0.72 -1.20
CA GLU A 187 10.00 -0.37 -2.24
C GLU A 187 10.33 0.94 -2.95
N SER A 188 10.83 1.95 -2.24
CA SER A 188 11.07 3.27 -2.86
C SER A 188 12.32 4.00 -2.36
N CYS A 189 13.08 3.39 -1.47
CA CYS A 189 14.13 4.06 -0.72
C CYS A 189 13.61 5.32 -0.04
N PHE A 190 12.47 5.16 0.62
CA PHE A 190 11.75 6.19 1.37
C PHE A 190 11.18 7.35 0.55
N GLN A 191 11.37 7.35 -0.76
CA GLN A 191 10.90 8.43 -1.62
C GLN A 191 9.41 8.29 -1.94
N GLN A 192 8.69 9.42 -1.97
CA GLN A 192 7.35 9.52 -2.57
C GLN A 192 7.40 10.21 -3.94
N PHE A 193 8.32 11.15 -4.12
CA PHE A 193 8.37 12.05 -5.27
C PHE A 193 9.75 12.05 -5.92
N LYS A 194 9.78 12.45 -7.19
CA LYS A 194 11.00 12.71 -7.94
C LYS A 194 10.83 13.88 -8.89
N VAL A 195 11.95 14.46 -9.32
CA VAL A 195 11.97 15.49 -10.35
C VAL A 195 12.30 14.86 -11.69
N LYS A 196 11.48 15.13 -12.71
CA LYS A 196 11.69 14.68 -14.09
C LYS A 196 11.47 15.85 -15.04
N LYS A 197 12.49 16.21 -15.83
CA LYS A 197 12.43 17.29 -16.82
C LYS A 197 11.87 18.61 -16.25
N GLY A 198 12.32 19.01 -15.05
CA GLY A 198 11.84 20.24 -14.41
C GLY A 198 10.42 20.15 -13.86
N LYS A 199 9.89 18.94 -13.63
CA LYS A 199 8.57 18.74 -13.04
C LYS A 199 8.63 17.77 -11.87
N ILE A 200 7.88 18.04 -10.81
CA ILE A 200 7.68 17.09 -9.72
C ILE A 200 6.62 16.08 -10.14
N THR A 201 6.92 14.80 -9.98
CA THR A 201 5.97 13.69 -10.11
C THR A 201 6.07 12.79 -8.88
N TYR A 202 5.02 12.04 -8.59
CA TYR A 202 5.11 10.93 -7.65
C TYR A 202 5.87 9.75 -8.24
N LEU A 203 6.44 8.93 -7.37
CA LEU A 203 7.09 7.69 -7.75
C LEU A 203 6.05 6.69 -8.19
N ARG A 204 6.33 6.06 -9.33
CA ARG A 204 5.51 5.03 -9.92
C ARG A 204 6.40 3.89 -10.37
N SER A 205 5.98 2.66 -10.08
CA SER A 205 6.70 1.45 -10.46
C SER A 205 6.89 1.36 -11.98
N TYR A 206 7.90 0.61 -12.41
CA TYR A 206 8.22 0.40 -13.82
C TYR A 206 7.01 -0.08 -14.66
N ASN A 207 6.22 -1.01 -14.11
CA ASN A 207 5.00 -1.55 -14.73
C ASN A 207 3.76 -0.65 -14.57
N LYS A 208 3.90 0.54 -13.98
CA LYS A 208 2.84 1.55 -13.81
C LYS A 208 1.63 1.09 -12.98
N THR A 209 1.84 0.23 -11.98
CA THR A 209 0.76 -0.26 -11.12
C THR A 209 0.85 0.22 -9.68
N SER A 210 2.03 0.58 -9.19
CA SER A 210 2.29 0.91 -7.80
C SER A 210 2.80 2.34 -7.66
N VAL A 211 2.45 3.01 -6.57
CA VAL A 211 2.77 4.43 -6.36
C VAL A 211 3.28 4.75 -4.95
N GLY A 212 4.12 5.78 -4.89
CA GLY A 212 4.55 6.41 -3.64
C GLY A 212 5.54 5.60 -2.81
N MET A 213 5.71 6.01 -1.56
CA MET A 213 6.75 5.50 -0.66
C MET A 213 6.62 4.02 -0.33
N MET A 214 5.39 3.56 -0.18
CA MET A 214 5.10 2.16 0.10
C MET A 214 4.80 1.37 -1.19
N GLN A 215 4.93 1.97 -2.38
CA GLN A 215 4.59 1.34 -3.68
C GLN A 215 3.24 0.61 -3.67
N VAL A 216 2.20 1.26 -3.14
CA VAL A 216 0.85 0.67 -3.05
C VAL A 216 0.27 0.47 -4.45
N ASN A 217 -0.15 -0.76 -4.75
CA ASN A 217 -0.71 -1.13 -6.05
C ASN A 217 -2.12 -0.54 -6.23
N GLU A 218 -2.27 0.40 -7.16
CA GLU A 218 -3.50 1.14 -7.45
C GLU A 218 -4.65 0.26 -7.91
N ARG A 219 -4.35 -0.88 -8.57
CA ARG A 219 -5.37 -1.79 -9.10
C ARG A 219 -5.85 -2.77 -8.05
N VAL A 220 -4.93 -3.36 -7.30
CA VAL A 220 -5.22 -4.35 -6.26
C VAL A 220 -5.98 -3.71 -5.10
N TRP A 221 -5.56 -2.51 -4.69
CA TRP A 221 -6.14 -1.82 -3.53
C TRP A 221 -7.19 -0.76 -3.90
N ARG A 222 -7.67 -0.79 -5.14
CA ARG A 222 -8.78 0.05 -5.61
C ARG A 222 -10.03 -0.22 -4.76
N GLY A 223 -10.76 0.84 -4.45
CA GLY A 223 -11.96 0.74 -3.62
C GLY A 223 -11.68 0.57 -2.13
N ILE A 224 -10.41 0.37 -1.74
CA ILE A 224 -9.97 0.31 -0.34
C ILE A 224 -9.30 1.62 0.06
N TYR A 225 -8.52 2.20 -0.85
CA TYR A 225 -7.80 3.45 -0.66
C TYR A 225 -8.11 4.47 -1.77
N ASN A 226 -8.00 5.76 -1.42
CA ASN A 226 -8.18 6.86 -2.36
C ASN A 226 -6.94 7.01 -3.25
N LEU A 227 -7.10 6.75 -4.56
CA LEU A 227 -5.99 6.73 -5.51
C LEU A 227 -5.26 8.07 -5.64
N LYS A 228 -5.98 9.21 -5.54
CA LYS A 228 -5.35 10.54 -5.63
C LYS A 228 -4.42 10.78 -4.44
N HIS A 229 -4.86 10.38 -3.25
CA HIS A 229 -4.07 10.54 -2.03
C HIS A 229 -2.91 9.54 -1.95
N LEU A 230 -3.06 8.31 -2.48
CA LEU A 230 -1.93 7.39 -2.61
C LEU A 230 -0.77 8.00 -3.43
N LYS A 231 -1.10 8.80 -4.45
CA LYS A 231 -0.12 9.46 -5.33
C LYS A 231 0.51 10.69 -4.70
N TRP A 232 -0.31 11.57 -4.16
CA TRP A 232 0.15 12.92 -3.79
C TRP A 232 0.34 13.12 -2.30
N ASN A 233 -0.26 12.31 -1.44
CA ASN A 233 -0.12 12.46 0.01
C ASN A 233 0.77 11.34 0.57
N ILE A 234 2.03 11.66 0.87
CA ILE A 234 2.99 10.69 1.43
C ILE A 234 2.48 10.08 2.74
N ARG A 235 1.81 10.85 3.61
CA ARG A 235 1.24 10.33 4.86
C ARG A 235 0.15 9.31 4.57
N TYR A 236 -0.74 9.62 3.65
CA TYR A 236 -1.80 8.70 3.23
C TYR A 236 -1.21 7.42 2.62
N ASN A 237 -0.21 7.54 1.74
CA ASN A 237 0.50 6.40 1.15
C ASN A 237 1.18 5.54 2.23
N THR A 238 1.85 6.17 3.20
CA THR A 238 2.49 5.50 4.34
C THR A 238 1.48 4.73 5.16
N MET A 239 0.40 5.39 5.59
CA MET A 239 -0.65 4.78 6.40
C MET A 239 -1.33 3.61 5.67
N ALA A 240 -1.57 3.73 4.36
CA ALA A 240 -2.09 2.65 3.54
C ALA A 240 -1.12 1.46 3.49
N GLY A 241 0.18 1.71 3.25
CA GLY A 241 1.19 0.66 3.25
C GLY A 241 1.29 -0.06 4.60
N VAL A 242 1.26 0.69 5.71
CA VAL A 242 1.29 0.14 7.08
C VAL A 242 0.05 -0.71 7.38
N GLU A 243 -1.15 -0.28 6.97
CA GLU A 243 -2.37 -1.11 7.06
C GLU A 243 -2.25 -2.42 6.26
N ILE A 244 -1.66 -2.38 5.06
CA ILE A 244 -1.47 -3.56 4.22
C ILE A 244 -0.47 -4.54 4.86
N ILE A 245 0.65 -4.02 5.39
CA ILE A 245 1.62 -4.83 6.12
C ILE A 245 0.95 -5.48 7.33
N ASP A 246 0.15 -4.73 8.10
CA ASP A 246 -0.59 -5.25 9.25
C ASP A 246 -1.51 -6.42 8.88
N GLN A 247 -2.27 -6.27 7.79
CA GLN A 247 -3.14 -7.33 7.29
C GLN A 247 -2.33 -8.61 7.02
N TYR A 248 -1.20 -8.51 6.31
CA TYR A 248 -0.35 -9.66 6.01
C TYR A 248 0.36 -10.22 7.24
N PHE A 249 0.83 -9.35 8.12
CA PHE A 249 1.54 -9.71 9.34
C PHE A 249 0.62 -10.46 10.31
N GLN A 250 -0.47 -9.84 10.76
CA GLN A 250 -1.33 -10.42 11.78
C GLN A 250 -2.23 -11.53 11.25
N ARG A 251 -2.90 -11.31 10.12
CA ARG A 251 -3.96 -12.22 9.66
C ARG A 251 -3.42 -13.42 8.92
N TYR A 252 -2.21 -13.31 8.36
CA TYR A 252 -1.57 -14.39 7.64
C TYR A 252 -0.33 -14.88 8.37
N ALA A 253 0.70 -14.05 8.56
CA ALA A 253 1.98 -14.53 9.06
C ALA A 253 1.88 -15.09 10.49
N LEU A 254 1.43 -14.30 11.47
CA LEU A 254 1.30 -14.73 12.86
C LEU A 254 0.37 -15.95 13.00
N LYS A 255 -0.81 -15.90 12.36
CA LYS A 255 -1.82 -16.97 12.44
C LYS A 255 -1.35 -18.28 11.79
N LYS A 256 -0.71 -18.21 10.62
CA LYS A 256 -0.36 -19.42 9.84
C LYS A 256 0.98 -20.02 10.23
N LEU A 257 1.95 -19.22 10.67
CA LEU A 257 3.25 -19.74 11.11
C LEU A 257 3.16 -20.51 12.44
N LYS A 258 2.07 -20.33 13.22
CA LYS A 258 1.93 -20.92 14.56
C LYS A 258 3.17 -20.65 15.41
N ILE A 259 3.55 -19.37 15.48
CA ILE A 259 4.81 -18.91 16.07
C ILE A 259 4.96 -19.46 17.49
N LYS A 260 6.13 -20.04 17.75
CA LYS A 260 6.58 -20.47 19.08
C LYS A 260 7.64 -19.51 19.58
N ASP A 261 7.81 -19.44 20.89
CA ASP A 261 8.95 -18.72 21.47
C ASP A 261 10.21 -19.63 21.43
N PRO A 262 11.40 -19.11 21.05
CA PRO A 262 11.65 -17.74 20.59
C PRO A 262 11.14 -17.49 19.16
N ILE A 263 10.70 -16.26 18.89
CA ILE A 263 10.16 -15.84 17.59
C ILE A 263 11.26 -15.89 16.52
N ASP A 264 11.05 -16.67 15.45
CA ASP A 264 11.86 -16.61 14.23
C ASP A 264 11.52 -15.33 13.45
N GLY A 265 12.21 -14.24 13.82
CA GLY A 265 11.97 -12.92 13.26
C GLY A 265 12.23 -12.83 11.76
N ASP A 266 13.27 -13.50 11.27
CA ASP A 266 13.61 -13.50 9.84
C ASP A 266 12.52 -14.15 9.00
N THR A 267 11.99 -15.29 9.45
CA THR A 267 10.89 -15.94 8.74
C THR A 267 9.65 -15.09 8.76
N LEU A 268 9.31 -14.51 9.92
CA LEU A 268 8.15 -13.65 10.07
C LEU A 268 8.25 -12.40 9.17
N ALA A 269 9.40 -11.71 9.14
CA ALA A 269 9.66 -10.58 8.27
C ALA A 269 9.63 -10.99 6.79
N GLY A 270 10.33 -12.06 6.43
CA GLY A 270 10.44 -12.54 5.06
C GLY A 270 9.09 -12.99 4.46
N VAL A 271 8.26 -13.75 5.18
CA VAL A 271 6.93 -14.12 4.67
C VAL A 271 6.02 -12.91 4.56
N THR A 272 6.11 -11.96 5.48
CA THR A 272 5.27 -10.75 5.49
C THR A 272 5.59 -9.90 4.26
N TYR A 273 6.88 -9.64 4.02
CA TYR A 273 7.32 -8.90 2.85
C TYR A 273 7.02 -9.66 1.53
N ALA A 274 7.23 -10.97 1.49
CA ALA A 274 6.91 -11.76 0.30
C ALA A 274 5.42 -11.68 -0.07
N MET A 275 4.52 -11.64 0.92
CA MET A 275 3.09 -11.40 0.68
C MET A 275 2.79 -9.95 0.30
N TYR A 276 3.50 -8.97 0.86
CA TYR A 276 3.37 -7.57 0.46
C TYR A 276 3.71 -7.37 -1.02
N ASN A 277 4.83 -7.96 -1.45
CA ASN A 277 5.36 -7.82 -2.80
C ASN A 277 4.59 -8.65 -3.85
N GLY A 278 4.18 -9.88 -3.51
CA GLY A 278 3.60 -10.83 -4.47
C GLY A 278 2.17 -11.29 -4.18
N GLY A 279 1.58 -10.88 -3.07
CA GLY A 279 0.25 -11.29 -2.62
C GLY A 279 0.23 -12.61 -1.82
N PRO A 280 -0.95 -13.04 -1.32
CA PRO A 280 -1.08 -14.10 -0.30
C PRO A 280 -0.46 -15.46 -0.64
N ARG A 281 -0.42 -15.83 -1.94
CA ARG A 281 0.18 -17.12 -2.38
C ARG A 281 1.67 -17.20 -2.02
N HIS A 282 2.36 -16.06 -1.91
CA HIS A 282 3.77 -16.00 -1.60
C HIS A 282 4.11 -16.43 -0.18
N PHE A 283 3.13 -16.57 0.72
CA PHE A 283 3.33 -17.20 2.02
C PHE A 283 4.01 -18.57 1.90
N TYR A 284 3.38 -19.50 1.18
CA TYR A 284 3.91 -20.86 1.02
C TYR A 284 5.12 -20.89 0.09
N GLN A 285 5.16 -20.02 -0.92
CA GLN A 285 6.29 -19.99 -1.85
C GLN A 285 7.57 -19.52 -1.16
N PHE A 286 7.49 -18.51 -0.29
CA PHE A 286 8.64 -18.05 0.48
C PHE A 286 9.18 -19.16 1.39
N LEU A 287 8.31 -19.86 2.12
CA LEU A 287 8.73 -20.96 2.99
C LEU A 287 9.45 -22.07 2.22
N LYS A 288 8.97 -22.42 1.01
CA LYS A 288 9.66 -23.37 0.12
C LYS A 288 11.03 -22.86 -0.36
N ARG A 289 11.16 -21.55 -0.59
CA ARG A 289 12.45 -20.94 -0.97
C ARG A 289 13.43 -20.96 0.22
N LYS A 290 12.96 -20.65 1.42
CA LYS A 290 13.73 -20.73 2.68
C LYS A 290 14.26 -22.14 2.92
N GLU A 291 13.39 -23.15 2.86
CA GLU A 291 13.76 -24.56 3.06
C GLU A 291 14.89 -25.01 2.10
N LYS A 292 14.86 -24.52 0.86
CA LYS A 292 15.87 -24.84 -0.16
C LYS A 292 17.10 -23.93 -0.12
N GLY A 293 17.12 -22.89 0.71
CA GLY A 293 18.13 -21.82 0.67
C GLY A 293 18.18 -21.03 -0.65
N LYS A 294 17.11 -21.08 -1.46
CA LYS A 294 17.04 -20.48 -2.82
C LYS A 294 16.11 -19.28 -2.85
N TYR A 295 16.59 -18.17 -2.29
CA TYR A 295 15.87 -16.90 -2.23
C TYR A 295 15.85 -16.18 -3.58
N TYR A 296 14.76 -15.44 -3.85
CA TYR A 296 14.71 -14.50 -4.96
C TYR A 296 15.59 -13.28 -4.66
N LEU A 297 15.92 -12.51 -5.71
CA LEU A 297 16.66 -11.27 -5.54
C LEU A 297 15.92 -10.30 -4.60
N SER A 298 14.59 -10.19 -4.74
CA SER A 298 13.75 -9.37 -3.86
C SER A 298 13.83 -9.79 -2.39
N ASP A 299 13.84 -11.09 -2.11
CA ASP A 299 13.96 -11.60 -0.74
C ASP A 299 15.33 -11.23 -0.14
N ARG A 300 16.42 -11.39 -0.92
CA ARG A 300 17.78 -11.07 -0.46
C ARG A 300 17.97 -9.59 -0.20
N LEU A 301 17.53 -8.74 -1.12
CA LEU A 301 17.61 -7.28 -0.97
C LEU A 301 16.75 -6.79 0.20
N PHE A 302 15.58 -7.39 0.42
CA PHE A 302 14.77 -7.09 1.59
C PHE A 302 15.50 -7.48 2.88
N PHE A 303 16.07 -8.68 2.96
CA PHE A 303 16.80 -9.11 4.16
C PHE A 303 18.02 -8.26 4.46
N GLU A 304 18.74 -7.80 3.44
CA GLU A 304 19.84 -6.86 3.59
C GLU A 304 19.36 -5.57 4.28
N LYS A 305 18.27 -4.97 3.79
CA LYS A 305 17.67 -3.74 4.37
C LYS A 305 17.11 -3.99 5.76
N TYR A 306 16.49 -5.16 5.97
CA TYR A 306 16.02 -5.59 7.28
C TYR A 306 17.14 -5.66 8.30
N ARG A 307 18.31 -6.21 7.93
CA ARG A 307 19.50 -6.18 8.79
C ARG A 307 20.02 -4.78 9.03
N TRP A 308 20.05 -3.91 8.02
CA TRP A 308 20.47 -2.52 8.22
C TRP A 308 19.57 -1.78 9.20
N VAL A 309 18.24 -1.98 9.10
CA VAL A 309 17.27 -1.41 10.03
C VAL A 309 17.49 -1.93 11.45
N GLN A 310 17.69 -3.23 11.62
CA GLN A 310 17.94 -3.85 12.94
C GLN A 310 19.22 -3.35 13.62
N ASN A 311 20.21 -2.93 12.84
CA ASN A 311 21.51 -2.48 13.32
C ASN A 311 21.69 -0.95 13.25
N ASP A 312 20.60 -0.20 13.02
CA ASP A 312 20.62 1.27 12.86
C ASP A 312 21.58 1.80 11.77
N GLN A 313 21.83 1.01 10.73
CA GLN A 313 22.78 1.31 9.66
C GLN A 313 22.13 2.17 8.56
N TRP A 314 21.62 3.34 8.94
CA TRP A 314 20.86 4.23 8.05
C TRP A 314 21.70 4.86 6.93
N THR A 315 23.02 4.95 7.09
CA THR A 315 23.94 5.56 6.11
C THR A 315 23.96 4.83 4.76
N TYR A 316 23.56 3.55 4.70
CA TYR A 316 23.46 2.81 3.44
C TYR A 316 22.38 3.32 2.50
N ILE A 317 21.54 4.26 2.92
CA ILE A 317 20.53 4.86 2.04
C ILE A 317 21.16 5.58 0.84
N ASP A 318 22.37 6.10 1.00
CA ASP A 318 23.12 6.80 -0.06
C ASP A 318 23.25 5.93 -1.31
N ASN A 319 23.49 4.63 -1.10
CA ASN A 319 23.63 3.65 -2.18
C ASN A 319 22.33 3.46 -2.99
N CYS A 320 21.18 3.83 -2.43
CA CYS A 320 19.91 3.72 -3.13
C CYS A 320 19.44 5.03 -3.78
N LEU A 321 19.78 6.18 -3.21
CA LEU A 321 19.36 7.48 -3.74
C LEU A 321 20.25 7.95 -4.90
N VAL A 322 21.48 7.45 -4.99
CA VAL A 322 22.41 7.70 -6.10
C VAL A 322 22.13 6.73 -7.25
N GLY A 323 21.04 6.94 -7.99
CA GLY A 323 20.73 6.08 -9.15
C GLY A 323 19.37 6.28 -9.83
N TRP A 324 18.58 7.27 -9.42
CA TRP A 324 17.21 7.48 -9.91
C TRP A 324 17.00 8.78 -10.68
#